data_AF-A0A366ES93-F1
#
_entry.id   AF-A0A366ES93-F1
#
_cell.length_a   1.000
_cell.length_b   1.000
_cell.length_c   1.000
_cell.angle_alpha   90.00
_cell.angle_beta   90.00
_cell.angle_gamma   90.00
#
_symmetry.space_group_name_H-M   'P 1'
#
loop_
_entity.id
_entity.type
_entity.pdbx_description
1 polymer ?
#
loop_
_entity_poly.entity_id
_entity_poly.type
_entity_poly.pdbx_seq_one_letter_code
_entity_poly.pdbx_strand_id
1 'polypeptide(L)'
;MLRGDELFGCGSSYGDDSQQSSRGWENQGPVCRSCYEYVVVTWRLKHIEAVQGHSHQTDDIDALWRKRAELARRIVDAAAPTIQELLLKVAMTASLLSEGEVGVVLTPQYMEECARALAQDGDGEQCLRALEPELWALCQRVQEQTAAIEARWDCVEQSEEAGRLDELRDGSSLSMAWAELHESVWSVARYETMTTVGLRAKGKIFSDLLDFFNAMDCLFALQDSYLRDFDYLAYRRLHGRDSPMPRRSVG
;
A
#
# COMPACT_ATOMS: atom_id res chain seq x y z
N MET A 1 -0.44 -2.39 -46.48
CA MET A 1 -1.90 -2.41 -46.79
C MET A 1 -2.54 -3.53 -46.00
N LEU A 2 -3.80 -3.29 -45.61
CA LEU A 2 -4.62 -3.96 -44.59
C LEU A 2 -5.19 -5.34 -44.97
N ARG A 3 -5.61 -6.08 -43.91
CA ARG A 3 -6.71 -7.08 -43.80
C ARG A 3 -6.55 -8.43 -44.53
N GLY A 4 -7.08 -9.54 -44.05
CA GLY A 4 -7.97 -9.82 -42.91
C GLY A 4 -8.44 -11.29 -42.95
N ASP A 5 -8.98 -11.73 -41.82
CA ASP A 5 -9.93 -12.83 -41.60
C ASP A 5 -9.58 -14.27 -42.03
N GLU A 6 -9.42 -15.14 -41.02
CA GLU A 6 -10.08 -16.46 -41.02
C GLU A 6 -10.36 -16.92 -39.57
N LEU A 7 -11.56 -16.51 -39.13
CA LEU A 7 -12.53 -17.14 -38.24
C LEU A 7 -12.10 -18.35 -37.38
N PHE A 8 -12.15 -18.12 -36.07
CA PHE A 8 -12.35 -19.11 -35.01
C PHE A 8 -13.66 -19.89 -35.21
N GLY A 9 -13.55 -21.20 -35.42
CA GLY A 9 -14.62 -22.17 -35.22
C GLY A 9 -14.46 -22.85 -33.85
N CYS A 10 -15.21 -22.37 -32.86
CA CYS A 10 -15.32 -22.96 -31.54
C CYS A 10 -16.24 -24.21 -31.59
N GLY A 11 -15.65 -25.39 -31.46
CA GLY A 11 -16.34 -26.66 -31.27
C GLY A 11 -15.96 -27.24 -29.91
N SER A 12 -16.86 -27.08 -28.95
CA SER A 12 -16.74 -27.55 -27.58
C SER A 12 -16.63 -29.09 -27.49
N SER A 13 -15.62 -29.57 -26.77
CA SER A 13 -15.59 -30.91 -26.18
C SER A 13 -15.51 -30.73 -24.66
N TYR A 14 -16.67 -30.69 -24.02
CA TYR A 14 -16.80 -30.82 -22.57
C TYR A 14 -16.36 -32.23 -22.14
N GLY A 15 -15.23 -32.30 -21.44
CA GLY A 15 -14.78 -33.51 -20.77
C GLY A 15 -13.40 -33.33 -20.15
N ASP A 16 -13.36 -33.20 -18.82
CA ASP A 16 -12.23 -33.58 -17.95
C ASP A 16 -11.02 -32.65 -17.70
N ASP A 17 -10.95 -31.43 -18.23
CA ASP A 17 -9.81 -30.52 -17.89
C ASP A 17 -10.02 -29.66 -16.62
N SER A 18 -11.21 -29.68 -16.03
CA SER A 18 -11.54 -28.86 -14.85
C SER A 18 -11.04 -29.42 -13.51
N GLN A 19 -10.52 -30.65 -13.47
CA GLN A 19 -9.96 -31.24 -12.25
C GLN A 19 -8.42 -31.26 -12.19
N GLN A 20 -7.72 -31.01 -13.30
CA GLN A 20 -6.27 -30.84 -13.28
C GLN A 20 -5.86 -29.41 -12.92
N SER A 21 -6.67 -28.41 -13.29
CA SER A 21 -6.42 -27.01 -12.91
C SER A 21 -6.45 -26.81 -11.39
N SER A 22 -7.35 -27.48 -10.65
CA SER A 22 -7.57 -27.29 -9.21
C SER A 22 -6.51 -27.93 -8.28
N ARG A 23 -5.62 -28.79 -8.77
CA ARG A 23 -4.58 -29.45 -7.94
C ARG A 23 -3.31 -28.62 -7.73
N GLY A 24 -3.10 -27.58 -8.52
CA GLY A 24 -1.94 -26.67 -8.35
C GLY A 24 -2.05 -25.71 -7.16
N TRP A 25 -3.20 -25.67 -6.47
CA TRP A 25 -3.59 -24.62 -5.52
C TRP A 25 -3.35 -25.02 -4.07
N GLU A 26 -3.43 -26.32 -3.78
CA GLU A 26 -3.21 -26.88 -2.44
C GLU A 26 -1.78 -26.68 -1.96
N ASN A 27 -0.84 -26.53 -2.91
CA ASN A 27 0.58 -26.24 -2.65
C ASN A 27 0.91 -24.74 -2.66
N GLN A 28 -0.07 -23.85 -2.85
CA GLN A 28 0.17 -22.41 -2.84
C GLN A 28 0.07 -21.85 -1.43
N GLY A 29 0.96 -20.90 -1.13
CA GLY A 29 0.98 -20.24 0.16
C GLY A 29 -0.28 -19.43 0.45
N PRO A 30 -0.43 -18.96 1.70
CA PRO A 30 -1.66 -18.35 2.20
C PRO A 30 -2.08 -17.11 1.39
N VAL A 31 -1.12 -16.28 0.98
CA VAL A 31 -1.37 -15.08 0.17
C VAL A 31 -2.03 -15.45 -1.16
N CYS A 32 -1.46 -16.39 -1.92
CA CYS A 32 -1.98 -16.80 -3.23
C CYS A 32 -3.42 -17.32 -3.14
N ARG A 33 -3.72 -18.14 -2.13
CA ARG A 33 -5.06 -18.69 -1.90
C ARG A 33 -6.08 -17.58 -1.64
N SER A 34 -5.76 -16.64 -0.75
CA SER A 34 -6.64 -15.50 -0.46
C SER A 34 -6.81 -14.55 -1.66
N CYS A 35 -5.75 -14.33 -2.45
CA CYS A 35 -5.81 -13.49 -3.65
C CYS A 35 -6.77 -14.08 -4.69
N TYR A 36 -6.73 -15.40 -4.92
CA TYR A 36 -7.65 -16.03 -5.84
C TYR A 36 -9.10 -15.91 -5.40
N GLU A 37 -9.37 -16.23 -4.14
CA GLU A 37 -10.73 -16.13 -3.61
C GLU A 37 -11.24 -14.69 -3.70
N TYR A 38 -10.38 -13.71 -3.45
CA TYR A 38 -10.68 -12.28 -3.61
C TYR A 38 -11.06 -11.94 -5.06
N VAL A 39 -10.29 -12.44 -6.05
CA VAL A 39 -10.58 -12.21 -7.47
C VAL A 39 -11.92 -12.81 -7.87
N VAL A 40 -12.23 -14.03 -7.40
CA VAL A 40 -13.52 -14.69 -7.67
C VAL A 40 -14.69 -13.89 -7.09
N VAL A 41 -14.57 -13.42 -5.84
CA VAL A 41 -15.62 -12.61 -5.20
C VAL A 41 -15.79 -11.27 -5.91
N THR A 42 -14.68 -10.59 -6.22
CA THR A 42 -14.70 -9.29 -6.92
C THR A 42 -15.30 -9.41 -8.31
N TRP A 43 -14.94 -10.46 -9.06
CA TRP A 43 -15.53 -10.71 -10.38
C TRP A 43 -17.04 -10.95 -10.28
N ARG A 44 -17.48 -11.71 -9.29
CA ARG A 44 -18.92 -11.97 -9.08
C ARG A 44 -19.68 -10.69 -8.73
N LEU A 45 -19.12 -9.84 -7.87
CA LEU A 45 -19.70 -8.52 -7.55
C LEU A 45 -19.83 -7.65 -8.80
N LYS A 46 -18.75 -7.49 -9.57
CA LYS A 46 -18.76 -6.73 -10.84
C LYS A 46 -19.77 -7.27 -11.85
N HIS A 47 -19.93 -8.59 -11.93
CA HIS A 47 -20.93 -9.22 -12.79
C HIS A 47 -22.36 -8.91 -12.33
N ILE A 48 -22.64 -8.97 -11.02
CA ILE A 48 -23.96 -8.62 -10.48
C ILE A 48 -24.30 -7.17 -10.76
N GLU A 49 -23.37 -6.24 -10.51
CA GLU A 49 -23.55 -4.80 -10.80
C GLU A 49 -23.84 -4.55 -12.28
N ALA A 50 -23.13 -5.22 -13.18
CA ALA A 50 -23.32 -5.10 -14.62
C ALA A 50 -24.67 -5.64 -15.11
N VAL A 51 -25.21 -6.67 -14.45
CA VAL A 51 -26.46 -7.35 -14.86
C VAL A 51 -27.70 -6.72 -14.21
N GLN A 52 -27.61 -6.31 -12.95
CA GLN A 52 -28.76 -5.91 -12.13
C GLN A 52 -28.81 -4.41 -11.83
N GLY A 53 -27.74 -3.66 -12.12
CA GLY A 53 -27.60 -2.26 -11.72
C GLY A 53 -27.43 -2.09 -10.21
N HIS A 54 -27.27 -0.84 -9.76
CA HIS A 54 -27.03 -0.51 -8.34
C HIS A 54 -28.30 -0.56 -7.47
N SER A 55 -29.47 -0.86 -8.04
CA SER A 55 -30.78 -0.66 -7.40
C SER A 55 -31.30 -1.86 -6.60
N HIS A 56 -30.61 -3.00 -6.61
CA HIS A 56 -31.02 -4.20 -5.89
C HIS A 56 -29.90 -4.70 -4.98
N GLN A 57 -29.67 -4.00 -3.87
CA GLN A 57 -28.92 -4.57 -2.74
C GLN A 57 -29.74 -5.70 -2.12
N THR A 58 -29.13 -6.87 -2.01
CA THR A 58 -29.68 -8.06 -1.35
C THR A 58 -28.71 -8.53 -0.27
N ASP A 59 -29.20 -9.27 0.73
CA ASP A 59 -28.37 -9.84 1.79
C ASP A 59 -27.19 -10.67 1.24
N ASP A 60 -27.36 -11.29 0.07
CA ASP A 60 -26.33 -12.05 -0.64
C ASP A 60 -25.22 -11.15 -1.21
N ILE A 61 -25.57 -9.96 -1.72
CA ILE A 61 -24.58 -8.98 -2.23
C ILE A 61 -23.81 -8.38 -1.06
N ASP A 62 -24.47 -8.06 0.05
CA ASP A 62 -23.81 -7.57 1.27
C ASP A 62 -22.90 -8.64 1.89
N ALA A 63 -23.27 -9.92 1.80
CA ALA A 63 -22.39 -11.02 2.18
C ALA A 63 -21.15 -11.10 1.29
N LEU A 64 -21.28 -10.87 -0.02
CA LEU A 64 -20.13 -10.81 -0.94
C LEU A 64 -19.22 -9.62 -0.66
N TRP A 65 -19.77 -8.44 -0.36
CA TRP A 65 -18.97 -7.26 0.04
C TRP A 65 -18.22 -7.50 1.35
N ARG A 66 -18.89 -8.05 2.37
CA ARG A 66 -18.22 -8.45 3.63
C ARG A 66 -17.11 -9.46 3.39
N LYS A 67 -17.36 -10.45 2.53
CA LYS A 67 -16.35 -11.45 2.15
C LYS A 67 -15.17 -10.82 1.41
N ARG A 68 -15.40 -9.86 0.50
CA ARG A 68 -14.35 -9.10 -0.19
C ARG A 68 -13.47 -8.35 0.81
N ALA A 69 -14.06 -7.63 1.75
CA ALA A 69 -13.33 -6.90 2.79
C ALA A 69 -12.54 -7.83 3.72
N GLU A 70 -13.14 -8.96 4.12
CA GLU A 70 -12.47 -9.99 4.92
C GLU A 70 -11.25 -10.56 4.19
N LEU A 71 -11.39 -10.86 2.90
CA LEU A 71 -10.30 -11.38 2.08
C LEU A 71 -9.18 -10.35 1.88
N ALA A 72 -9.52 -9.08 1.67
CA ALA A 72 -8.54 -7.99 1.60
C ALA A 72 -7.69 -7.93 2.88
N ARG A 73 -8.33 -7.96 4.05
CA ARG A 73 -7.63 -8.01 5.34
C ARG A 73 -6.76 -9.26 5.47
N ARG A 74 -7.30 -10.45 5.14
CA ARG A 74 -6.53 -11.71 5.16
C ARG A 74 -5.28 -11.65 4.27
N ILE A 75 -5.34 -10.99 3.10
CA ILE A 75 -4.18 -10.83 2.22
C ILE A 75 -3.13 -9.92 2.88
N VAL A 76 -3.54 -8.79 3.44
CA VAL A 76 -2.65 -7.82 4.10
C VAL A 76 -1.97 -8.43 5.34
N ASP A 77 -2.70 -9.25 6.11
CA ASP A 77 -2.20 -9.85 7.34
C ASP A 77 -1.45 -11.18 7.13
N ALA A 78 -1.65 -11.85 5.99
CA ALA A 78 -0.99 -13.11 5.71
C ALA A 78 0.53 -12.95 5.58
N ALA A 79 1.28 -13.85 6.22
CA ALA A 79 2.73 -13.88 6.09
C ALA A 79 3.14 -14.20 4.65
N ALA A 80 4.08 -13.43 4.12
CA ALA A 80 4.69 -13.64 2.80
C ALA A 80 6.15 -14.11 2.95
N PRO A 81 6.41 -15.42 3.08
CA PRO A 81 7.77 -15.94 3.29
C PRO A 81 8.67 -15.82 2.06
N THR A 82 8.10 -15.74 0.85
CA THR A 82 8.86 -15.59 -0.40
C THR A 82 8.67 -14.19 -1.02
N ILE A 83 9.66 -13.73 -1.79
CA ILE A 83 9.56 -12.44 -2.50
C ILE A 83 8.45 -12.46 -3.56
N GLN A 84 8.15 -13.62 -4.15
CA GLN A 84 7.06 -13.77 -5.12
C GLN A 84 5.68 -13.59 -4.45
N GLU A 85 5.46 -14.18 -3.28
CA GLU A 85 4.23 -13.97 -2.51
C GLU A 85 4.11 -12.52 -2.05
N LEU A 86 5.22 -11.89 -1.67
CA LEU A 86 5.22 -10.50 -1.26
C LEU A 86 4.92 -9.55 -2.43
N LEU A 87 5.45 -9.82 -3.63
CA LEU A 87 5.09 -9.08 -4.84
C LEU A 87 3.60 -9.21 -5.16
N LEU A 88 3.02 -10.40 -5.03
CA LEU A 88 1.58 -10.60 -5.21
C LEU A 88 0.80 -9.80 -4.15
N LYS A 89 1.21 -9.86 -2.89
CA LYS A 89 0.63 -9.10 -1.78
C LYS A 89 0.66 -7.59 -2.09
N VAL A 90 1.81 -7.07 -2.55
CA VAL A 90 2.00 -5.65 -2.92
C VAL A 90 1.12 -5.24 -4.08
N ALA A 91 1.05 -6.05 -5.14
CA ALA A 91 0.19 -5.79 -6.28
C ALA A 91 -1.29 -5.72 -5.87
N MET A 92 -1.74 -6.63 -5.00
CA MET A 92 -3.10 -6.63 -4.47
C MET A 92 -3.38 -5.43 -3.57
N THR A 93 -2.47 -5.09 -2.65
CA THR A 93 -2.59 -3.92 -1.77
C THR A 93 -2.65 -2.63 -2.58
N ALA A 94 -1.79 -2.45 -3.59
CA ALA A 94 -1.81 -1.30 -4.48
C ALA A 94 -3.13 -1.21 -5.27
N SER A 95 -3.64 -2.34 -5.77
CA SER A 95 -4.94 -2.38 -6.45
C SER A 95 -6.08 -1.98 -5.51
N LEU A 96 -6.09 -2.46 -4.27
CA LEU A 96 -7.10 -2.11 -3.27
C LEU A 96 -7.09 -0.60 -2.96
N LEU A 97 -5.90 -0.01 -2.84
CA LEU A 97 -5.76 1.44 -2.63
C LEU A 97 -6.31 2.24 -3.81
N SER A 98 -6.03 1.80 -5.04
CA SER A 98 -6.57 2.46 -6.24
C SER A 98 -8.10 2.38 -6.36
N GLU A 99 -8.72 1.36 -5.75
CA GLU A 99 -10.18 1.21 -5.65
C GLU A 99 -10.77 2.03 -4.48
N GLY A 100 -9.95 2.73 -3.70
CA GLY A 100 -10.39 3.54 -2.55
C GLY A 100 -10.71 2.73 -1.30
N GLU A 101 -10.14 1.53 -1.15
CA GLU A 101 -10.38 0.66 0.01
C GLU A 101 -9.70 1.22 1.27
N VAL A 102 -10.41 2.07 2.01
CA VAL A 102 -9.91 2.83 3.19
C VAL A 102 -9.38 1.90 4.32
N GLY A 103 -9.83 0.66 4.38
CA GLY A 103 -9.42 -0.32 5.41
C GLY A 103 -8.06 -0.99 5.15
N VAL A 104 -7.37 -0.64 4.07
CA VAL A 104 -6.10 -1.26 3.68
C VAL A 104 -4.95 -0.33 4.05
N VAL A 105 -4.35 -0.61 5.21
CA VAL A 105 -3.21 0.14 5.75
C VAL A 105 -2.02 -0.81 5.89
N LEU A 106 -0.81 -0.36 5.57
CA LEU A 106 0.39 -1.17 5.78
C LEU A 106 0.58 -1.44 7.27
N THR A 107 0.67 -2.71 7.63
CA THR A 107 0.99 -3.13 8.99
C THR A 107 2.51 -3.11 9.21
N PRO A 108 2.99 -2.99 10.47
CA PRO A 108 4.41 -3.12 10.78
C PRO A 108 5.01 -4.42 10.23
N GLN A 109 4.28 -5.54 10.37
CA GLN A 109 4.67 -6.84 9.81
C GLN A 109 4.89 -6.77 8.29
N TYR A 110 4.01 -6.07 7.57
CA TYR A 110 4.14 -5.90 6.11
C TYR A 110 5.45 -5.19 5.77
N MET A 111 5.74 -4.08 6.44
CA MET A 111 6.97 -3.31 6.20
C MET A 111 8.23 -4.13 6.54
N GLU A 112 8.18 -4.94 7.60
CA GLU A 112 9.26 -5.87 7.94
C GLU A 112 9.47 -6.96 6.88
N GLU A 113 8.38 -7.50 6.32
CA GLU A 113 8.44 -8.45 5.20
C GLU A 113 9.12 -7.82 3.98
N CYS A 114 8.75 -6.57 3.65
CA CYS A 114 9.38 -5.79 2.58
C CYS A 114 10.88 -5.55 2.82
N ALA A 115 11.24 -5.11 4.02
CA ALA A 115 12.64 -4.91 4.38
C ALA A 115 13.45 -6.21 4.30
N ARG A 116 12.89 -7.32 4.80
CA ARG A 116 13.52 -8.64 4.78
C ARG A 116 13.72 -9.16 3.35
N ALA A 117 12.72 -9.00 2.49
CA ALA A 117 12.79 -9.45 1.11
C ALA A 117 13.87 -8.72 0.30
N LEU A 118 14.16 -7.47 0.65
CA LEU A 118 15.15 -6.64 -0.03
C LEU A 118 16.51 -6.58 0.68
N ALA A 119 16.64 -7.13 1.88
CA ALA A 119 17.86 -7.06 2.69
C ALA A 119 19.11 -7.47 1.88
N GLN A 120 20.14 -6.64 1.99
CA GLN A 120 21.50 -6.89 1.50
C GLN A 120 22.45 -6.77 2.70
N ASP A 121 23.53 -7.55 2.70
CA ASP A 121 24.53 -7.48 3.76
C ASP A 121 25.19 -6.07 3.77
N GLY A 122 25.13 -5.38 4.92
CA GLY A 122 25.85 -4.12 5.16
C GLY A 122 25.03 -2.81 5.13
N ASP A 123 23.70 -2.86 4.99
CA ASP A 123 22.86 -1.65 4.96
C ASP A 123 22.57 -1.07 6.36
N GLY A 124 23.37 -0.11 6.83
CA GLY A 124 23.14 0.68 8.06
C GLY A 124 22.57 2.09 7.81
N GLU A 125 22.11 2.78 8.87
CA GLU A 125 21.52 4.15 8.76
C GLU A 125 22.46 5.21 8.18
N GLN A 126 23.78 5.07 8.39
CA GLN A 126 24.78 5.97 7.79
C GLN A 126 24.76 5.93 6.25
N CYS A 127 24.19 4.87 5.66
CA CYS A 127 24.04 4.73 4.22
C CYS A 127 22.96 5.66 3.66
N LEU A 128 21.91 6.03 4.41
CA LEU A 128 20.83 6.84 3.88
C LEU A 128 21.28 8.26 3.54
N ARG A 129 21.95 8.94 4.48
CA ARG A 129 22.50 10.28 4.24
C ARG A 129 23.51 10.30 3.08
N ALA A 130 24.25 9.21 2.88
CA ALA A 130 25.24 9.10 1.82
C ALA A 130 24.63 8.77 0.46
N LEU A 131 23.61 7.90 0.42
CA LEU A 131 23.03 7.37 -0.82
C LEU A 131 21.83 8.19 -1.32
N GLU A 132 21.01 8.72 -0.42
CA GLU A 132 19.83 9.52 -0.73
C GLU A 132 19.75 10.77 0.18
N PRO A 133 20.70 11.73 0.04
CA PRO A 133 20.80 12.90 0.91
C PRO A 133 19.56 13.81 0.89
N GLU A 134 18.87 13.87 -0.24
CA GLU A 134 17.62 14.64 -0.37
C GLU A 134 16.49 13.99 0.44
N LEU A 135 16.28 12.68 0.30
CA LEU A 135 15.30 11.95 1.10
C LEU A 135 15.62 12.05 2.59
N TRP A 136 16.89 11.93 2.96
CA TRP A 136 17.35 12.14 4.33
C TRP A 136 16.88 13.49 4.89
N ALA A 137 17.12 14.59 4.16
CA ALA A 137 16.72 15.93 4.59
C ALA A 137 15.19 16.08 4.71
N LEU A 138 14.42 15.45 3.81
CA LEU A 138 12.96 15.43 3.88
C LEU A 138 12.46 14.66 5.11
N CYS A 139 13.03 13.48 5.40
CA CYS A 139 12.70 12.69 6.58
C CYS A 139 13.01 13.46 7.88
N GLN A 140 14.17 14.12 7.96
CA GLN A 140 14.52 14.95 9.12
C GLN A 140 13.50 16.07 9.35
N ARG A 141 13.08 16.75 8.28
CA ARG A 141 12.08 17.81 8.38
C ARG A 141 10.75 17.30 8.93
N VAL A 142 10.28 16.15 8.44
CA VAL A 142 9.05 15.52 8.95
C VAL A 142 9.19 15.22 10.44
N GLN A 143 10.29 14.60 10.86
CA GLN A 143 10.53 14.27 12.27
C GLN A 143 10.56 15.51 13.17
N GLU A 144 11.25 16.57 12.75
CA GLU A 144 11.31 17.84 13.48
C GLU A 144 9.93 18.49 13.62
N GLN A 145 9.13 18.48 12.54
CA GLN A 145 7.78 19.05 12.53
C GLN A 145 6.80 18.22 13.37
N THR A 146 6.88 16.89 13.30
CA THR A 146 6.10 15.98 14.14
C THR A 146 6.37 16.25 15.62
N ALA A 147 7.64 16.25 16.03
CA ALA A 147 8.03 16.53 17.43
C ALA A 147 7.61 17.94 17.89
N ALA A 148 7.65 18.94 16.98
CA ALA A 148 7.18 20.29 17.29
C ALA A 148 5.66 20.36 17.49
N ILE A 149 4.88 19.53 16.77
CA ILE A 149 3.43 19.43 16.95
C ILE A 149 3.11 18.69 18.26
N GLU A 150 3.77 17.57 18.54
CA GLU A 150 3.66 16.83 19.80
C GLU A 150 3.85 17.74 21.01
N ALA A 151 4.98 18.47 21.04
CA ALA A 151 5.29 19.36 22.15
C ALA A 151 4.26 20.49 22.34
N ARG A 152 3.64 20.97 21.25
CA ARG A 152 2.56 21.98 21.32
C ARG A 152 1.25 21.37 21.79
N TRP A 153 0.94 20.15 21.37
CA TRP A 153 -0.25 19.42 21.79
C TRP A 153 -0.23 19.16 23.31
N ASP A 154 0.90 18.69 23.83
CA ASP A 154 1.11 18.47 25.28
C ASP A 154 0.89 19.76 26.11
N CYS A 155 1.21 20.93 25.55
CA CYS A 155 1.00 22.21 26.23
C CYS A 155 -0.47 22.60 26.31
N VAL A 156 -1.26 22.28 25.27
CA VAL A 156 -2.71 22.56 25.21
C VAL A 156 -3.48 21.64 26.17
N GLU A 157 -3.13 20.36 26.25
CA GLU A 157 -3.78 19.47 27.22
C GLU A 157 -3.53 19.92 28.67
N GLN A 158 -2.31 20.36 28.99
CA GLN A 158 -1.96 20.85 30.32
C GLN A 158 -2.63 22.20 30.68
N SER A 159 -2.90 23.05 29.70
CA SER A 159 -3.53 24.36 29.94
C SER A 159 -5.05 24.27 30.04
N GLU A 160 -5.68 23.35 29.30
CA GLU A 160 -7.09 22.99 29.47
C GLU A 160 -7.35 22.41 30.86
N GLU A 161 -6.48 21.53 31.36
CA GLU A 161 -6.53 21.04 32.75
C GLU A 161 -6.36 22.16 33.79
N ALA A 162 -5.59 23.20 33.46
CA ALA A 162 -5.37 24.36 34.32
C ALA A 162 -6.46 25.44 34.22
N GLY A 163 -7.49 25.26 33.38
CA GLY A 163 -8.65 26.15 33.28
C GLY A 163 -8.35 27.56 32.74
N ARG A 164 -7.27 27.75 31.97
CA ARG A 164 -6.91 29.06 31.39
C ARG A 164 -7.40 29.18 29.94
N LEU A 165 -8.64 29.64 29.78
CA LEU A 165 -9.31 29.92 28.50
C LEU A 165 -8.82 31.22 27.82
N ASP A 166 -7.54 31.35 27.48
CA ASP A 166 -7.03 32.51 26.71
C ASP A 166 -6.40 32.10 25.35
N GLU A 167 -6.84 30.96 24.80
CA GLU A 167 -6.10 30.18 23.78
C GLU A 167 -6.64 30.25 22.34
N LEU A 168 -7.45 31.25 22.01
CA LEU A 168 -7.92 31.45 20.62
C LEU A 168 -6.77 31.77 19.64
N ARG A 169 -5.57 32.12 20.13
CA ARG A 169 -4.40 32.44 19.30
C ARG A 169 -3.62 31.19 18.87
N ASP A 170 -3.62 30.12 19.68
CA ASP A 170 -2.81 28.92 19.44
C ASP A 170 -3.42 27.95 18.41
N GLY A 171 -4.75 27.91 18.26
CA GLY A 171 -5.41 27.08 17.24
C GLY A 171 -5.00 27.44 15.80
N SER A 172 -4.73 28.72 15.52
CA SER A 172 -4.20 29.16 14.21
C SER A 172 -2.76 28.70 13.95
N SER A 173 -1.95 28.60 15.02
CA SER A 173 -0.56 28.15 14.98
C SER A 173 -0.46 26.64 14.72
N LEU A 174 -1.36 25.86 15.33
CA LEU A 174 -1.43 24.41 15.17
C LEU A 174 -1.92 24.00 13.78
N SER A 175 -2.92 24.71 13.24
CA SER A 175 -3.40 24.49 11.86
C SER A 175 -2.31 24.76 10.81
N MET A 176 -1.52 25.83 10.96
CA MET A 176 -0.40 26.09 10.05
C MET A 176 0.69 25.02 10.18
N ALA A 177 1.06 24.63 11.40
CA ALA A 177 2.03 23.56 11.62
C ALA A 177 1.58 22.24 10.97
N TRP A 178 0.28 21.95 11.00
CA TRP A 178 -0.32 20.81 10.33
C TRP A 178 -0.17 20.86 8.81
N ALA A 179 -0.49 22.01 8.21
CA ALA A 179 -0.34 22.20 6.77
C ALA A 179 1.13 22.04 6.32
N GLU A 180 2.06 22.56 7.12
CA GLU A 180 3.50 22.41 6.87
C GLU A 180 3.96 20.95 6.98
N LEU A 181 3.52 20.22 8.01
CA LEU A 181 3.80 18.79 8.13
C LEU A 181 3.23 18.01 6.94
N HIS A 182 1.98 18.30 6.57
CA HIS A 182 1.31 17.66 5.45
C HIS A 182 2.11 17.82 4.15
N GLU A 183 2.55 19.02 3.81
CA GLU A 183 3.41 19.26 2.63
C GLU A 183 4.76 18.54 2.71
N SER A 184 5.37 18.47 3.90
CA SER A 184 6.61 17.70 4.10
C SER A 184 6.40 16.20 3.87
N VAL A 185 5.30 15.62 4.36
CA VAL A 185 4.95 14.22 4.12
C VAL A 185 4.71 13.96 2.63
N TRP A 186 4.01 14.86 1.95
CA TRP A 186 3.85 14.79 0.49
C TRP A 186 5.18 14.85 -0.26
N SER A 187 6.14 15.63 0.24
CA SER A 187 7.47 15.70 -0.36
C SER A 187 8.20 14.36 -0.24
N VAL A 188 8.10 13.68 0.91
CA VAL A 188 8.63 12.30 1.08
C VAL A 188 7.91 11.32 0.15
N ALA A 189 6.57 11.41 0.06
CA ALA A 189 5.78 10.53 -0.81
C ALA A 189 6.10 10.72 -2.31
N ARG A 190 6.41 11.95 -2.75
CA ARG A 190 6.76 12.23 -4.16
C ARG A 190 8.17 11.82 -4.52
N TYR A 191 9.09 11.77 -3.57
CA TYR A 191 10.45 11.30 -3.81
C TYR A 191 10.41 9.85 -4.30
N GLU A 192 11.20 9.46 -5.30
CA GLU A 192 11.32 8.06 -5.74
C GLU A 192 12.61 7.48 -5.16
N THR A 193 12.50 6.56 -4.20
CA THR A 193 13.70 5.94 -3.61
C THR A 193 14.29 4.89 -4.56
N MET A 194 15.61 4.88 -4.65
CA MET A 194 16.35 3.99 -5.54
C MET A 194 17.14 2.94 -4.76
N THR A 195 17.01 2.95 -3.43
CA THR A 195 17.77 2.12 -2.51
C THR A 195 16.87 1.47 -1.45
N THR A 196 17.35 0.34 -0.93
CA THR A 196 16.72 -0.40 0.17
C THR A 196 16.69 0.41 1.47
N VAL A 197 17.66 1.30 1.67
CA VAL A 197 17.74 2.18 2.85
C VAL A 197 16.75 3.34 2.76
N GLY A 198 16.54 3.92 1.57
CA GLY A 198 15.52 4.95 1.39
C GLY A 198 14.10 4.41 1.48
N LEU A 199 13.84 3.19 0.97
CA LEU A 199 12.56 2.52 1.21
C LEU A 199 12.29 2.31 2.70
N ARG A 200 13.31 1.84 3.46
CA ARG A 200 13.20 1.71 4.92
C ARG A 200 12.91 3.04 5.61
N ALA A 201 13.53 4.14 5.15
CA ALA A 201 13.29 5.47 5.68
C ALA A 201 11.82 5.88 5.53
N LYS A 202 11.23 5.65 4.34
CA LYS A 202 9.80 5.91 4.10
C LYS A 202 8.90 5.05 4.98
N GLY A 203 9.20 3.77 5.12
CA GLY A 203 8.46 2.86 5.99
C GLY A 203 8.50 3.32 7.45
N LYS A 204 9.65 3.81 7.91
CA LYS A 204 9.78 4.38 9.26
C LYS A 204 8.92 5.64 9.44
N ILE A 205 9.00 6.61 8.52
CA ILE A 205 8.15 7.80 8.58
C ILE A 205 6.67 7.42 8.57
N PHE A 206 6.26 6.45 7.75
CA PHE A 206 4.90 5.96 7.74
C PHE A 206 4.48 5.36 9.08
N SER A 207 5.32 4.51 9.69
CA SER A 207 5.05 3.92 11.00
C SER A 207 4.93 4.99 12.09
N ASP A 208 5.90 5.90 12.16
CA ASP A 208 5.94 6.97 13.16
C ASP A 208 4.68 7.86 13.05
N LEU A 209 4.26 8.18 11.82
CA LEU A 209 3.05 8.97 11.58
C LEU A 209 1.75 8.18 11.76
N LEU A 210 1.74 6.86 11.55
CA LEU A 210 0.56 6.03 11.80
C LEU A 210 0.28 5.92 13.30
N ASP A 211 1.33 5.72 14.10
CA ASP A 211 1.23 5.70 15.57
C ASP A 211 0.75 7.05 16.11
N PHE A 212 1.13 8.15 15.46
CA PHE A 212 0.79 9.50 15.88
C PHE A 212 -0.56 9.99 15.33
N PHE A 213 -0.92 9.62 14.10
CA PHE A 213 -2.10 10.13 13.39
C PHE A 213 -2.85 9.02 12.68
N ASN A 214 -3.94 8.55 13.28
CA ASN A 214 -4.76 7.48 12.72
C ASN A 214 -5.45 7.82 11.38
N ALA A 215 -5.42 9.05 10.86
CA ALA A 215 -6.19 9.43 9.66
C ALA A 215 -5.72 10.73 8.96
N MET A 216 -4.52 10.77 8.38
CA MET A 216 -4.17 11.82 7.42
C MET A 216 -4.17 11.29 5.98
N ASP A 217 -4.74 12.04 5.04
CA ASP A 217 -4.75 11.71 3.61
C ASP A 217 -3.33 11.51 3.02
N CYS A 218 -2.34 12.23 3.56
CA CYS A 218 -0.94 12.07 3.15
C CYS A 218 -0.34 10.70 3.52
N LEU A 219 -0.93 9.95 4.47
CA LEU A 219 -0.52 8.57 4.77
C LEU A 219 -0.82 7.64 3.59
N PHE A 220 -1.95 7.84 2.90
CA PHE A 220 -2.26 7.06 1.68
C PHE A 220 -1.24 7.32 0.59
N ALA A 221 -0.85 8.58 0.38
CA ALA A 221 0.17 8.94 -0.59
C ALA A 221 1.54 8.33 -0.25
N LEU A 222 1.92 8.35 1.03
CA LEU A 222 3.17 7.76 1.49
C LEU A 222 3.18 6.23 1.38
N GLN A 223 2.04 5.58 1.69
CA GLN A 223 1.83 4.15 1.52
C GLN A 223 1.91 3.72 0.04
N ASP A 224 1.22 4.43 -0.86
CA ASP A 224 1.28 4.15 -2.30
C ASP A 224 2.71 4.30 -2.84
N SER A 225 3.37 5.39 -2.45
CA SER A 225 4.77 5.65 -2.77
C SER A 225 5.69 4.53 -2.28
N TYR A 226 5.52 4.06 -1.05
CA TYR A 226 6.27 2.95 -0.49
C TYR A 226 6.08 1.65 -1.30
N LEU A 227 4.83 1.33 -1.67
CA LEU A 227 4.53 0.10 -2.42
C LEU A 227 5.09 0.14 -3.84
N ARG A 228 5.00 1.28 -4.52
CA ARG A 228 5.59 1.50 -5.85
C ARG A 228 7.10 1.33 -5.81
N ASP A 229 7.74 1.95 -4.85
CA ASP A 229 9.20 1.91 -4.70
C ASP A 229 9.68 0.49 -4.33
N PHE A 230 8.92 -0.23 -3.50
CA PHE A 230 9.18 -1.65 -3.23
C PHE A 230 9.09 -2.50 -4.52
N ASP A 231 8.02 -2.35 -5.31
CA ASP A 231 7.84 -3.10 -6.56
C ASP A 231 9.03 -2.90 -7.51
N TYR A 232 9.49 -1.64 -7.64
CA TYR A 232 10.68 -1.30 -8.41
C TYR A 232 11.95 -2.01 -7.89
N LEU A 233 12.21 -1.94 -6.59
CA LEU A 233 13.41 -2.55 -5.99
C LEU A 233 13.37 -4.08 -6.04
N ALA A 234 12.21 -4.68 -5.82
CA ALA A 234 12.00 -6.12 -5.91
C ALA A 234 12.18 -6.61 -7.35
N TYR A 235 11.67 -5.87 -8.35
CA TYR A 235 11.91 -6.17 -9.76
C TYR A 235 13.42 -6.17 -10.09
N ARG A 236 14.15 -5.14 -9.67
CA ARG A 236 15.62 -5.06 -9.88
C ARG A 236 16.37 -6.20 -9.19
N ARG A 237 15.91 -6.63 -8.01
CA ARG A 237 16.50 -7.76 -7.28
C ARG A 237 16.32 -9.07 -8.04
N LEU A 238 15.15 -9.30 -8.63
CA LEU A 238 14.82 -10.54 -9.34
C LEU A 238 15.43 -10.63 -10.74
N HIS A 239 15.50 -9.52 -11.47
CA HIS A 239 15.91 -9.50 -12.88
C HIS A 239 17.30 -8.89 -13.12
N GLY A 240 17.99 -8.46 -12.06
CA GLY A 240 19.29 -7.80 -12.15
C GLY A 240 19.17 -6.29 -12.39
N ARG A 241 20.27 -5.57 -12.10
CA ARG A 241 20.30 -4.09 -12.08
C ARG A 241 20.05 -3.44 -13.44
N ASP A 242 20.29 -4.15 -14.53
CA ASP A 242 20.25 -3.65 -15.91
C ASP A 242 18.93 -3.93 -16.64
N SER A 243 17.97 -4.58 -15.98
CA SER A 243 16.68 -4.89 -16.60
C SER A 243 15.76 -3.67 -16.56
N PRO A 244 15.34 -3.10 -17.71
CA PRO A 244 14.41 -1.99 -17.73
C PRO A 244 13.03 -2.47 -17.27
N MET A 245 12.52 -1.88 -16.19
CA MET A 245 11.18 -2.19 -15.71
C MET A 245 10.15 -1.76 -16.77
N PRO A 246 9.17 -2.60 -17.15
CA PRO A 246 8.09 -2.18 -18.02
C PRO A 246 7.32 -1.07 -17.33
N ARG A 247 7.37 0.16 -17.89
CA ARG A 247 6.61 1.29 -17.37
C ARG A 247 5.13 0.91 -17.38
N ARG A 248 4.52 0.81 -16.20
CA ARG A 248 3.05 0.79 -16.10
C ARG A 248 2.58 2.15 -16.59
N SER A 249 1.87 2.15 -17.71
CA SER A 249 1.17 3.33 -18.21
C SER A 249 0.12 3.71 -17.19
N VAL A 250 0.39 4.79 -16.45
CA VAL A 250 -0.62 5.48 -15.64
C VAL A 250 -1.62 6.07 -16.64
N GLY A 251 -2.85 5.56 -16.61
CA GLY A 251 -4.00 6.09 -17.34
C GLY A 251 -4.96 6.75 -16.37
#